data_AF-A0A6B3II06-F1
#
_entry.id   AF-A0A6B3II06-F1
#
_cell.length_a   1.000
_cell.length_b   1.000
_cell.length_c   1.000
_cell.angle_alpha   90.00
_cell.angle_beta   90.00
_cell.angle_gamma   90.00
#
_symmetry.space_group_name_H-M   'P 1'
#
loop_
_entity.id
_entity.type
_entity.pdbx_description
1 polymer ?
#
loop_
_entity_poly.entity_id
_entity_poly.type
_entity_poly.pdbx_seq_one_letter_code
_entity_poly.pdbx_strand_id
1 'polypeptide(L)'
;WSVLLAVGQLHAVLQPGSGGGNPVAWWQAHQPLQVTDGWRAAVNKSQTVLVFAAPAGTIGQQPREDLLRDALEKAAVNGTLVAASMPLAGT
;
A
#
# COMPACT_ATOMS: atom_id res chain seq x y z
N TRP A 1 -5.97 -2.92 10.03
CA TRP A 1 -5.70 -2.52 8.65
C TRP A 1 -4.97 -3.66 7.98
N SER A 2 -5.23 -3.90 6.70
CA SER A 2 -4.58 -4.99 5.96
C SER A 2 -4.64 -4.73 4.46
N VAL A 3 -3.74 -5.34 3.72
CA VAL A 3 -3.67 -5.22 2.25
C VAL A 3 -4.24 -6.49 1.63
N LEU A 4 -5.30 -6.36 0.83
CA LEU A 4 -5.91 -7.46 0.12
C LEU A 4 -5.16 -7.72 -1.19
N LEU A 5 -4.43 -8.83 -1.21
CA LEU A 5 -3.84 -9.41 -2.41
C LEU A 5 -4.55 -10.71 -2.72
N ALA A 6 -4.93 -10.91 -3.98
CA ALA A 6 -5.48 -12.17 -4.44
C ALA A 6 -5.01 -12.44 -5.87
N VAL A 7 -4.62 -13.68 -6.14
CA VAL A 7 -4.17 -14.13 -7.48
C VAL A 7 -3.07 -13.24 -8.07
N GLY A 8 -2.14 -12.78 -7.22
CA GLY A 8 -1.02 -11.92 -7.65
C GLY A 8 -1.39 -10.48 -8.00
N GLN A 9 -2.59 -10.04 -7.64
CA GLN A 9 -3.08 -8.68 -7.85
C GLN A 9 -3.40 -7.98 -6.53
N LEU A 10 -3.20 -6.67 -6.51
CA LEU A 10 -3.62 -5.76 -5.44
C LEU A 10 -5.06 -5.29 -5.69
N HIS A 11 -5.93 -5.58 -4.73
CA HIS A 11 -7.36 -5.27 -4.82
C HIS A 11 -7.76 -4.10 -3.93
N ALA A 12 -7.35 -4.11 -2.65
CA ALA A 12 -7.86 -3.15 -1.68
C ALA A 12 -6.93 -2.95 -0.47
N VAL A 13 -7.11 -1.83 0.21
CA VAL A 13 -6.64 -1.60 1.59
C VAL A 13 -7.87 -1.64 2.49
N LEU A 14 -7.86 -2.57 3.44
CA LEU A 14 -8.98 -2.82 4.34
C LEU A 14 -8.76 -2.10 5.67
N GLN A 15 -9.78 -1.39 6.14
CA GLN A 15 -9.86 -0.92 7.51
C GLN A 15 -10.55 -1.98 8.38
N PRO A 16 -10.16 -2.13 9.66
CA PRO A 16 -10.89 -2.98 10.59
C PRO A 16 -12.36 -2.56 10.70
N GLY A 17 -13.28 -3.53 10.78
CA GLY A 17 -14.69 -3.22 11.06
C GLY A 17 -14.86 -2.67 12.48
N SER A 18 -15.88 -1.83 12.69
CA SER A 18 -16.25 -1.35 14.02
C SER A 18 -16.72 -2.52 14.90
N GLY A 19 -16.27 -2.56 16.16
CA GLY A 19 -16.77 -3.52 17.16
C GLY A 19 -16.47 -4.99 16.85
N GLY A 20 -15.42 -5.29 16.07
CA GLY A 20 -15.10 -6.67 15.66
C GLY A 20 -15.88 -7.14 14.43
N GLY A 21 -16.59 -6.25 13.74
CA GLY A 21 -17.22 -6.54 12.45
C GLY A 21 -16.21 -6.85 11.34
N ASN A 22 -16.72 -7.36 10.22
CA ASN A 22 -15.89 -7.69 9.06
C ASN A 22 -15.09 -6.47 8.56
N PRO A 23 -13.83 -6.67 8.11
CA PRO A 23 -13.05 -5.60 7.48
C PRO A 23 -13.79 -5.00 6.28
N VAL A 24 -13.69 -3.68 6.13
CA VAL A 24 -14.31 -2.93 5.03
C VAL A 24 -13.22 -2.33 4.17
N ALA A 25 -13.42 -2.26 2.85
CA ALA A 25 -12.49 -1.55 1.97
C ALA A 25 -12.48 -0.05 2.30
N TRP A 26 -11.33 0.47 2.73
CA TRP A 26 -11.10 1.90 2.84
C TRP A 26 -10.69 2.49 1.49
N TRP A 27 -9.88 1.73 0.74
CA TRP A 27 -9.56 2.01 -0.65
C TRP A 27 -9.68 0.72 -1.46
N GLN A 28 -10.16 0.84 -2.69
CA GLN A 28 -10.27 -0.26 -3.63
C GLN A 28 -9.74 0.21 -5.00
N ALA A 29 -8.93 -0.64 -5.62
CA ALA A 29 -8.46 -0.41 -6.97
C ALA A 29 -9.65 -0.48 -7.95
N HIS A 30 -9.74 0.48 -8.87
CA HIS A 30 -10.77 0.43 -9.92
C HIS A 30 -10.61 -0.82 -10.80
N GLN A 31 -9.36 -1.20 -11.06
CA GLN A 31 -8.98 -2.49 -11.64
C GLN A 31 -7.86 -3.09 -10.77
N PRO A 32 -7.89 -4.39 -10.47
CA PRO A 32 -6.83 -5.02 -9.70
C PRO A 32 -5.47 -4.81 -10.34
N LEU A 33 -4.51 -4.30 -9.55
CA LEU A 33 -3.19 -3.94 -10.05
C LEU A 33 -2.26 -5.15 -9.97
N GLN A 34 -1.70 -5.56 -11.12
CA GLN A 34 -0.70 -6.62 -11.14
C GLN A 34 0.55 -6.19 -10.38
N VAL A 35 1.00 -7.03 -9.45
CA VAL A 35 2.30 -6.83 -8.79
C VAL A 35 3.35 -7.71 -9.45
N THR A 36 4.59 -7.21 -9.49
CA THR A 36 5.72 -7.95 -10.04
C THR A 36 5.96 -9.23 -9.25
N ASP A 37 6.50 -10.27 -9.92
CA ASP A 37 6.77 -11.55 -9.26
C ASP A 37 7.76 -11.42 -8.11
N GLY A 38 8.77 -10.57 -8.24
CA GLY A 38 9.74 -10.28 -7.17
C GLY A 38 9.09 -9.68 -5.94
N TRP A 39 8.16 -8.72 -6.13
CA TRP A 39 7.41 -8.14 -5.01
C TRP A 39 6.48 -9.18 -4.36
N ARG A 40 5.82 -10.00 -5.17
CA ARG A 40 4.94 -11.09 -4.70
C ARG A 40 5.71 -12.13 -3.88
N ALA A 41 6.90 -12.52 -4.33
CA ALA A 41 7.77 -13.43 -3.60
C ALA A 41 8.20 -12.85 -2.24
N ALA A 42 8.57 -11.56 -2.22
CA ALA A 42 8.95 -10.87 -0.99
C ALA A 42 7.80 -10.79 0.02
N VAL A 43 6.61 -10.39 -0.44
CA VAL A 43 5.44 -10.23 0.44
C VAL A 43 4.90 -11.57 0.95
N ASN A 44 4.96 -12.63 0.15
CA ASN A 44 4.58 -13.97 0.59
C ASN A 44 5.53 -14.51 1.67
N LYS A 45 6.81 -14.11 1.63
CA LYS A 45 7.80 -14.47 2.66
C LYS A 45 7.65 -13.63 3.94
N SER A 46 7.43 -12.31 3.80
CA SER A 46 7.37 -11.39 4.94
C SER A 46 5.98 -11.30 5.58
N GLN A 47 4.93 -11.67 4.86
CA GLN A 47 3.52 -11.45 5.20
C GLN A 47 3.21 -9.99 5.58
N THR A 48 4.04 -9.06 5.09
CA THR A 48 4.07 -7.67 5.52
C THR A 48 4.21 -6.74 4.32
N VAL A 49 3.34 -5.73 4.23
CA VAL A 49 3.34 -4.67 3.22
C VAL A 49 3.63 -3.33 3.89
N LEU A 50 4.55 -2.57 3.33
CA LEU A 50 4.74 -1.17 3.69
C LEU A 50 3.83 -0.30 2.83
N VAL A 51 2.97 0.47 3.49
CA VAL A 51 2.05 1.41 2.85
C VAL A 51 2.51 2.82 3.21
N PHE A 52 2.72 3.65 2.19
CA PHE A 52 3.04 5.06 2.33
C PHE A 52 1.89 5.89 1.79
N ALA A 53 1.52 6.96 2.49
CA ALA A 53 0.49 7.89 2.06
C ALA A 53 0.90 9.34 2.33
N ALA A 54 0.51 10.22 1.42
CA ALA A 54 0.69 11.67 1.52
C ALA A 54 -0.48 12.36 0.80
N PRO A 55 -0.73 13.66 1.04
CA PRO A 55 -1.74 14.41 0.32
C PRO A 55 -1.56 14.30 -1.21
N ALA A 56 -2.67 14.25 -1.93
CA ALA A 56 -2.66 14.17 -3.39
C ALA A 56 -1.81 15.31 -3.99
N GLY A 57 -0.95 14.97 -4.97
CA GLY A 57 0.01 15.90 -5.57
C GLY A 57 1.35 16.02 -4.84
N THR A 58 1.52 15.44 -3.65
CA THR A 58 2.79 15.49 -2.91
C THR A 58 3.85 14.58 -3.54
N ILE A 59 3.52 13.29 -3.72
CA ILE A 59 4.43 12.30 -4.32
C ILE A 59 4.31 12.32 -5.85
N GLY A 60 3.08 12.41 -6.36
CA GLY A 60 2.79 12.40 -7.81
C GLY A 60 3.11 11.07 -8.50
N GLN A 61 3.13 11.06 -9.83
CA GLN A 61 3.68 9.95 -10.59
C GLN A 61 5.16 10.19 -10.83
N GLN A 62 5.98 9.20 -10.48
CA GLN A 62 7.42 9.28 -10.60
C GLN A 62 7.88 8.24 -11.63
N PRO A 63 8.56 8.65 -12.71
CA PRO A 63 8.94 7.75 -13.80
C PRO A 63 10.13 6.86 -13.44
N ARG A 64 10.85 7.18 -12.35
CA ARG A 64 12.05 6.49 -11.90
C ARG A 64 12.08 6.41 -10.38
N GLU A 65 12.81 5.41 -9.89
CA GLU A 65 12.91 5.11 -8.46
C GLU A 65 13.66 6.18 -7.65
N ASP A 66 14.70 6.79 -8.23
CA ASP A 66 15.45 7.91 -7.62
C ASP A 66 14.53 9.09 -7.35
N LEU A 67 13.71 9.47 -8.34
CA LEU A 67 12.74 10.56 -8.19
C LEU A 67 11.62 10.22 -7.20
N LEU A 68 11.20 8.95 -7.14
CA LEU A 68 10.25 8.48 -6.14
C LEU A 68 10.82 8.64 -4.72
N ARG A 69 12.09 8.26 -4.53
CA ARG A 69 12.78 8.42 -3.25
C ARG A 69 12.86 9.88 -2.82
N ASP A 70 13.27 10.77 -3.72
CA ASP A 70 13.38 12.20 -3.42
C ASP A 70 12.01 12.81 -3.07
N ALA A 71 10.96 12.40 -3.78
CA ALA A 71 9.59 12.85 -3.50
C ALA A 71 9.09 12.38 -2.13
N LEU A 72 9.38 11.14 -1.74
CA LEU A 72 9.05 10.60 -0.43
C LEU A 72 9.85 11.30 0.68
N GLU A 73 11.15 11.53 0.47
CA GLU A 73 11.99 12.25 1.43
C GLU A 73 11.49 13.68 1.65
N LYS A 74 11.17 14.40 0.57
CA LYS A 74 10.57 15.74 0.66
C LYS A 74 9.24 15.71 1.42
N ALA A 75 8.38 14.73 1.16
CA ALA A 75 7.12 14.58 1.87
C ALA A 75 7.32 14.31 3.37
N ALA A 76 8.34 13.54 3.72
CA ALA A 76 8.72 13.22 5.09
C ALA A 76 9.27 14.44 5.83
N VAL A 77 10.19 15.18 5.21
CA VAL A 77 10.74 16.44 5.77
C VAL A 77 9.63 17.46 6.03
N ASN A 78 8.62 17.51 5.17
CA ASN A 78 7.46 18.38 5.34
C ASN A 78 6.42 17.85 6.35
N GLY A 79 6.63 16.69 6.96
CA GLY A 79 5.69 16.10 7.92
C GLY A 79 4.37 15.62 7.31
N THR A 80 4.32 15.44 5.99
CA THR A 80 3.11 15.06 5.24
C THR A 80 3.07 13.59 4.83
N LEU A 81 4.17 12.88 5.03
CA LEU A 81 4.26 11.44 4.75
C LEU A 81 3.90 10.64 6.00
N VAL A 82 2.94 9.72 5.84
CA VAL A 82 2.68 8.67 6.82
C VAL A 82 3.08 7.32 6.22
N ALA A 83 3.59 6.44 7.08
CA ALA A 83 3.95 5.08 6.71
C ALA A 83 3.37 4.10 7.73
N ALA A 84 2.94 2.93 7.25
CA ALA A 84 2.47 1.85 8.09
C ALA A 84 2.93 0.51 7.55
N SER A 85 3.28 -0.39 8.47
CA SER A 85 3.42 -1.81 8.19
C SER A 85 2.05 -2.47 8.34
N MET A 86 1.57 -3.15 7.30
CA MET A 86 0.26 -3.78 7.27
C MET A 86 0.38 -5.27 6.90
N PRO A 87 -0.40 -6.15 7.56
CA PRO A 87 -0.46 -7.57 7.19
C PRO A 87 -1.21 -7.77 5.87
N LEU A 88 -0.98 -8.92 5.24
CA LEU A 88 -1.79 -9.39 4.12
C LEU A 88 -3.15 -9.90 4.60
N ALA A 89 -4.17 -9.65 3.78
CA ALA A 89 -5.48 -10.26 3.90
C ALA A 89 -5.76 -11.13 2.68
N GLY A 90 -6.50 -12.22 2.88
CA GLY A 90 -6.98 -13.09 1.79
C GLY A 90 -5.94 -14.06 1.22
N THR A 91 -4.96 -14.47 2.03
CA THR A 91 -4.02 -15.56 1.69
C THR A 91 -4.72 -16.89 1.52
#